data_AF-A0A0F7C8Z9-F1
#
_entry.id   AF-A0A0F7C8Z9-F1
#
_cell.length_a   1.000
_cell.length_b   1.000
_cell.length_c   1.000
_cell.angle_alpha   90.00
_cell.angle_beta   90.00
_cell.angle_gamma   90.00
#
_symmetry.space_group_name_H-M   'P 1'
#
loop_
_entity.id
_entity.type
_entity.pdbx_description
1 polymer ?
#
loop_
_entity_poly.entity_id
_entity_poly.type
_entity_poly.pdbx_seq_one_letter_code
_entity_poly.pdbx_strand_id
1 'polypeptide(L)'
;KDGKVQAKNSFGGVNYWLVKNKIEVFYPGPGHTPDNLVVWLPERKILFGGCFVKPYGLGNLGDANLEAWPKSAKLLISKYGKAKLV
;
A
#
# COMPACT_ATOMS: atom_id res chain seq x y z
N LYS A 1 5.86 -18.56 -13.51
CA LYS A 1 6.01 -19.45 -12.34
C LYS A 1 4.65 -20.10 -12.06
N ASP A 2 4.50 -21.35 -12.48
CA ASP A 2 3.61 -22.42 -11.98
C ASP A 2 2.12 -22.14 -11.73
N GLY A 3 1.32 -21.95 -12.79
CA GLY A 3 -0.13 -22.22 -12.74
C GLY A 3 -0.97 -21.44 -11.73
N LYS A 4 -0.42 -20.38 -11.10
CA LYS A 4 -1.14 -19.54 -10.15
C LYS A 4 -2.03 -18.57 -10.91
N VAL A 5 -3.26 -18.42 -10.43
CA VAL A 5 -4.21 -17.42 -10.97
C VAL A 5 -3.58 -16.04 -10.85
N GLN A 6 -3.47 -15.34 -11.99
CA GLN A 6 -2.95 -13.98 -12.06
C GLN A 6 -4.11 -13.00 -12.28
N ALA A 7 -3.87 -11.73 -11.93
CA ALA A 7 -4.80 -10.67 -12.27
C ALA A 7 -4.97 -10.59 -13.79
N LYS A 8 -6.23 -10.50 -14.25
CA LYS A 8 -6.55 -10.31 -15.68
C LYS A 8 -6.32 -8.87 -16.15
N ASN A 9 -6.27 -7.93 -15.21
CA ASN A 9 -6.05 -6.51 -15.47
C ASN A 9 -4.97 -6.00 -14.52
N SER A 10 -4.17 -5.06 -15.01
CA SER A 10 -3.14 -4.36 -14.24
C SER A 10 -3.32 -2.85 -14.37
N PHE A 11 -2.75 -2.12 -13.42
CA PHE A 11 -2.65 -0.67 -13.46
C PHE A 11 -1.22 -0.25 -13.11
N GLY A 12 -0.86 0.97 -13.49
CA GLY A 12 0.45 1.55 -13.21
C GLY A 12 0.32 2.96 -12.63
N GLY A 13 1.46 3.51 -12.25
CA GLY A 13 1.55 4.84 -11.62
C GLY A 13 1.40 4.81 -10.11
N VAL A 14 1.50 6.00 -9.51
CA VAL A 14 1.52 6.17 -8.04
C VAL A 14 0.12 6.12 -7.43
N ASN A 15 -0.89 6.63 -8.14
CA ASN A 15 -2.28 6.63 -7.71
C ASN A 15 -3.16 6.04 -8.80
N TYR A 16 -4.14 5.22 -8.41
CA TYR A 16 -5.10 4.64 -9.32
C TYR A 16 -6.49 4.60 -8.68
N TRP A 17 -7.49 5.13 -9.38
CA TRP A 17 -8.88 5.03 -8.93
C TRP A 17 -9.49 3.73 -9.44
N LEU A 18 -9.58 2.72 -8.57
CA LEU A 18 -10.31 1.49 -8.88
C LEU A 18 -11.80 1.79 -9.06
N VAL A 19 -12.34 2.66 -8.18
CA VAL A 19 -13.67 3.25 -8.34
C VAL A 19 -13.53 4.73 -8.08
N LYS A 20 -13.77 5.55 -9.11
CA LYS A 20 -13.63 7.00 -9.05
C LYS A 20 -14.32 7.57 -7.81
N ASN A 21 -13.58 8.34 -7.01
CA ASN A 21 -14.00 8.99 -5.77
C ASN A 21 -14.39 8.06 -4.60
N LYS A 22 -14.30 6.72 -4.75
CA LYS A 22 -14.69 5.75 -3.71
C LYS A 22 -13.55 4.84 -3.25
N ILE A 23 -12.72 4.39 -4.17
CA ILE A 23 -11.62 3.46 -3.91
C ILE A 23 -10.38 3.93 -4.67
N GLU A 24 -9.42 4.47 -3.93
CA GLU A 24 -8.10 4.86 -4.43
C GLU A 24 -7.07 3.81 -4.02
N VAL A 25 -6.23 3.40 -4.96
CA VAL A 25 -5.05 2.59 -4.71
C VAL A 25 -3.83 3.50 -4.77
N PHE A 26 -2.94 3.39 -3.79
CA PHE A 26 -1.74 4.22 -3.70
C PHE A 26 -0.49 3.35 -3.52
N TYR A 27 0.57 3.69 -4.26
CA TYR A 27 1.90 3.13 -4.11
C TYR A 27 2.79 4.10 -3.32
N PRO A 28 3.09 3.81 -2.03
CA PRO A 28 3.97 4.66 -1.22
C PRO A 28 5.47 4.49 -1.55
N GLY A 29 5.81 3.55 -2.43
CA GLY A 29 7.18 3.06 -2.64
C GLY A 29 7.46 1.72 -1.94
N PRO A 30 8.66 1.15 -2.13
CA PRO A 30 9.01 -0.16 -1.60
C PRO A 30 9.00 -0.21 -0.07
N GLY A 31 8.59 -1.36 0.48
CA GLY A 31 8.59 -1.60 1.92
C GLY A 31 8.61 -3.09 2.23
N HIS A 32 7.47 -3.66 2.62
CA HIS A 32 7.36 -5.09 2.91
C HIS A 32 7.65 -5.96 1.69
N THR A 33 7.24 -5.50 0.51
CA THR A 33 7.64 -6.03 -0.79
C THR A 33 7.93 -4.85 -1.73
N PRO A 34 8.58 -5.07 -2.89
CA PRO A 34 8.86 -3.98 -3.84
C PRO A 34 7.59 -3.38 -4.45
N ASP A 35 6.48 -4.12 -4.43
CA ASP A 35 5.23 -3.81 -5.12
C ASP A 35 4.04 -3.56 -4.17
N ASN A 36 4.28 -3.43 -2.85
CA ASN A 36 3.20 -3.23 -1.89
C ASN A 36 2.31 -2.03 -2.23
N LEU A 37 0.99 -2.19 -2.08
CA LEU A 37 0.02 -1.12 -2.29
C LEU A 37 -0.79 -0.91 -1.03
N VAL A 38 -1.38 0.27 -0.90
CA VAL A 38 -2.42 0.57 0.10
C VAL A 38 -3.70 0.99 -0.59
N VAL A 39 -4.84 0.83 0.08
CA VAL A 39 -6.14 1.25 -0.44
C VAL A 39 -6.78 2.29 0.48
N TRP A 40 -7.24 3.38 -0.10
CA TRP A 40 -7.87 4.49 0.59
C TRP A 40 -9.36 4.61 0.23
N LEU A 41 -10.19 4.72 1.26
CA LEU A 41 -11.64 4.94 1.16
C LEU A 41 -11.97 6.36 1.65
N PRO A 42 -11.98 7.38 0.77
CA PRO A 42 -12.06 8.79 1.15
C PRO A 42 -13.33 9.14 1.94
N GLU A 43 -14.50 8.59 1.56
CA GLU A 43 -15.78 8.87 2.22
C GLU A 43 -15.83 8.40 3.68
N ARG A 44 -15.02 7.40 4.04
CA ARG A 44 -14.97 6.82 5.39
C ARG A 44 -13.68 7.15 6.14
N LYS A 45 -12.72 7.75 5.45
CA LYS A 45 -11.35 7.98 5.91
C LYS A 45 -10.68 6.69 6.42
N ILE A 46 -10.87 5.58 5.71
CA ILE A 46 -10.28 4.28 6.05
C ILE A 46 -9.11 4.01 5.12
N LEU A 47 -7.96 3.66 5.70
CA LEU A 47 -6.77 3.23 4.98
C LEU A 47 -6.54 1.74 5.21
N PHE A 48 -6.74 0.90 4.20
CA PHE A 48 -6.26 -0.47 4.27
C PHE A 48 -4.76 -0.50 3.98
N GLY A 49 -3.96 -0.61 5.04
CA GLY A 49 -2.49 -0.59 4.97
C GLY A 49 -1.84 -1.92 4.56
N GLY A 50 -2.60 -3.01 4.53
CA GLY A 50 -2.10 -4.34 4.20
C GLY A 50 -0.90 -4.77 5.05
N CYS A 51 0.03 -5.50 4.43
CA CYS A 51 1.27 -5.94 5.06
C CYS A 51 2.35 -4.84 5.16
N PHE A 52 2.12 -3.66 4.58
CA PHE A 52 3.03 -2.51 4.69
C PHE A 52 2.97 -1.85 6.07
N VAL A 53 1.78 -1.80 6.69
CA VAL A 53 1.59 -1.25 8.04
C VAL A 53 1.89 -2.32 9.08
N LYS A 54 2.95 -2.11 9.85
CA LYS A 54 3.52 -3.08 10.80
C LYS A 54 3.89 -2.43 12.14
N PRO A 55 2.92 -2.18 13.05
CA PRO A 55 3.15 -1.38 14.25
C PRO A 55 4.01 -2.07 15.34
N TYR A 56 4.00 -3.41 15.40
CA TYR A 56 4.63 -4.16 16.49
C TYR A 56 5.82 -5.04 16.03
N GLY A 57 6.22 -4.91 14.78
CA GLY A 57 7.31 -5.70 14.18
C GLY A 57 7.10 -5.91 12.69
N LEU A 58 8.18 -5.84 11.91
CA LEU A 58 8.12 -5.84 10.44
C LEU A 58 7.72 -7.19 9.82
N GLY A 59 7.78 -8.28 10.59
CA GLY A 59 7.44 -9.62 10.14
C GLY A 59 8.52 -10.22 9.23
N ASN A 60 8.12 -10.99 8.22
CA ASN A 60 9.04 -11.58 7.24
C ASN A 60 9.71 -10.49 6.39
N LEU A 61 11.02 -10.56 6.23
CA LEU A 61 11.83 -9.60 5.49
C LEU A 61 12.39 -10.15 4.17
N GLY A 62 12.05 -11.38 3.77
CA GLY A 62 12.64 -12.06 2.61
C GLY A 62 12.56 -11.28 1.29
N ASP A 63 11.47 -10.53 1.10
CA ASP A 63 11.25 -9.69 -0.08
C ASP A 63 11.24 -8.18 0.25
N ALA A 64 11.60 -7.80 1.48
CA ALA A 64 11.48 -6.43 1.95
C ALA A 64 12.63 -5.53 1.43
N ASN A 65 12.31 -4.25 1.22
CA ASN A 65 13.31 -3.21 0.97
C ASN A 65 13.43 -2.30 2.20
N LEU A 66 14.34 -2.68 3.11
CA LEU A 66 14.54 -1.99 4.39
C LEU A 66 15.11 -0.56 4.25
N GLU A 67 15.86 -0.28 3.19
CA GLU A 67 16.43 1.04 2.93
C GLU A 67 15.34 2.05 2.52
N ALA A 68 14.40 1.61 1.67
CA ALA A 68 13.32 2.44 1.17
C ALA A 68 12.14 2.57 2.16
N TRP A 69 11.86 1.53 2.95
CA TRP A 69 10.65 1.45 3.79
C TRP A 69 10.45 2.68 4.69
N PRO A 70 11.47 3.23 5.39
CA PRO A 70 11.29 4.42 6.21
C PRO A 70 10.81 5.65 5.41
N LYS A 71 11.32 5.84 4.19
CA LYS A 71 10.91 6.94 3.30
C LYS A 71 9.48 6.73 2.81
N SER A 72 9.14 5.51 2.43
CA SER A 72 7.79 5.15 1.99
C SER A 72 6.75 5.27 3.11
N ALA A 73 7.10 4.89 4.34
CA ALA A 73 6.24 5.05 5.50
C ALA A 73 5.99 6.52 5.82
N LYS A 74 7.02 7.37 5.77
CA LYS A 74 6.87 8.82 5.93
C LYS A 74 5.94 9.43 4.87
N LEU A 75 6.06 9.01 3.62
CA LEU A 75 5.18 9.47 2.55
C LEU A 75 3.72 9.04 2.79
N LEU A 76 3.51 7.79 3.22
CA LEU A 76 2.18 7.27 3.56
C LEU A 76 1.53 8.06 4.71
N ILE A 77 2.28 8.30 5.78
CA ILE A 77 1.83 9.07 6.94
C ILE A 77 1.51 10.52 6.55
N SER A 78 2.34 11.15 5.72
CA SER A 78 2.11 12.51 5.22
C SER A 78 0.80 12.60 4.42
N LYS A 79 0.53 11.62 3.54
CA LYS A 79 -0.66 11.62 2.69
C LYS A 79 -1.95 11.26 3.45
N TYR A 80 -1.92 10.27 4.33
CA TYR A 80 -3.10 9.70 5.00
C TYR A 80 -3.09 9.82 6.52
N GLY A 81 -2.31 10.73 7.10
CA GLY A 81 -2.24 10.92 8.56
C GLY A 81 -3.55 11.38 9.22
N LYS A 82 -4.58 11.70 8.43
CA LYS A 82 -5.95 12.01 8.88
C LYS A 82 -6.92 10.82 8.78
N ALA A 83 -6.41 9.61 8.54
CA ALA A 83 -7.22 8.39 8.54
C ALA A 83 -7.93 8.22 9.89
N LYS A 84 -9.23 7.87 9.84
CA LYS A 84 -10.03 7.52 11.02
C LYS A 84 -9.71 6.10 11.49
N LEU A 85 -9.39 5.21 10.55
CA LEU A 85 -9.04 3.81 10.80
C LEU A 85 -7.97 3.37 9.81
N VAL A 86 -7.03 2.56 10.30
CA VAL A 86 -5.96 1.91 9.54
C VAL A 86 -6.03 0.41 9.79
#